data_AF-A0A352VG37-F1
#
_entry.id   AF-A0A352VG37-F1
#
_cell.length_a   1.000
_cell.length_b   1.000
_cell.length_c   1.000
_cell.angle_alpha   90.00
_cell.angle_beta   90.00
_cell.angle_gamma   90.00
#
_symmetry.space_group_name_H-M   'P 1'
#
loop_
_entity.id
_entity.type
_entity.pdbx_description
1 polymer ?
#
loop_
_entity_poly.entity_id
_entity_poly.type
_entity_poly.pdbx_seq_one_letter_code
_entity_poly.pdbx_strand_id
1 'polypeptide(L)'
;DVGTIKIVKELPHKQKEEIILCAAIWVNDNQIYIDQPINLTNGFVISGHRHCCIFEIISKFHIDKKLCKQGFLTSNNRFLDREEAMRLARKMGQVYKETMKDDTLFSEDLY
;
A
#
# COMPACT_ATOMS: atom_id res chain seq x y z
N ASP A 1 -14.76 37.83 -40.56
CA ASP A 1 -14.70 36.53 -39.87
C ASP A 1 -13.64 36.52 -38.79
N VAL A 2 -14.06 36.85 -37.56
CA VAL A 2 -13.18 36.89 -36.40
C VAL A 2 -13.37 35.57 -35.65
N GLY A 3 -12.37 34.69 -35.75
CA GLY A 3 -12.43 33.34 -35.20
C GLY A 3 -12.55 33.34 -33.67
N THR A 4 -13.57 32.66 -33.17
CA THR A 4 -13.81 32.45 -31.73
C THR A 4 -12.77 31.49 -31.15
N ILE A 5 -11.91 31.98 -30.26
CA ILE A 5 -11.03 31.14 -29.44
C ILE A 5 -11.90 30.48 -28.36
N LYS A 6 -12.09 29.16 -28.44
CA LYS A 6 -12.71 28.38 -27.36
C LYS A 6 -11.70 28.19 -26.24
N ILE A 7 -11.88 28.90 -25.12
CA ILE A 7 -11.19 28.61 -23.88
C ILE A 7 -11.73 27.28 -23.35
N VAL A 8 -10.94 26.21 -23.47
CA VAL A 8 -11.21 24.95 -22.77
C VAL A 8 -10.97 25.19 -21.28
N LYS A 9 -12.03 25.18 -20.48
CA LYS A 9 -11.93 25.15 -19.02
C LYS A 9 -11.25 23.84 -18.64
N GLU A 10 -10.07 23.92 -18.03
CA GLU A 10 -9.45 22.78 -17.38
C GLU A 10 -10.41 22.25 -16.31
N LEU A 11 -10.68 20.94 -16.38
CA LEU A 11 -11.47 20.25 -15.35
C LEU A 11 -10.67 20.29 -14.04
N PRO A 12 -11.32 20.54 -12.89
CA PRO A 12 -10.62 20.59 -11.61
C PRO A 12 -9.90 19.26 -11.37
N HIS A 13 -8.60 19.34 -11.07
CA HIS A 13 -7.76 18.18 -10.75
C HIS A 13 -8.35 17.49 -9.51
N LYS A 14 -9.15 16.42 -9.69
CA LYS A 14 -9.60 15.59 -8.57
C LYS A 14 -8.35 14.96 -7.96
N GLN A 15 -8.06 15.27 -6.71
CA GLN A 15 -6.97 14.64 -5.98
C GLN A 15 -7.22 13.12 -6.01
N LYS A 16 -6.25 12.33 -6.50
CA LYS A 16 -6.42 10.88 -6.58
C LYS A 16 -6.60 10.35 -5.16
N GLU A 17 -7.69 9.62 -4.96
CA GLU A 17 -7.98 8.99 -3.67
C GLU A 17 -6.89 7.95 -3.35
N GLU A 18 -6.52 7.85 -2.07
CA GLU A 18 -5.51 6.88 -1.63
C GLU A 18 -6.06 5.46 -1.78
N ILE A 19 -5.33 4.59 -2.45
CA ILE A 19 -5.68 3.18 -2.61
C ILE A 19 -4.55 2.28 -2.14
N ILE A 20 -4.89 1.07 -1.74
CA ILE A 20 -3.92 0.00 -1.52
C ILE A 20 -3.41 -0.48 -2.89
N LEU A 21 -2.09 -0.52 -3.05
CA LEU A 21 -1.43 -0.98 -4.26
C LEU A 21 -1.16 -2.49 -4.23
N CYS A 22 -0.59 -2.98 -3.14
CA CYS A 22 -0.14 -4.36 -3.03
C CYS A 22 0.17 -4.77 -1.58
N ALA A 23 0.39 -6.07 -1.38
CA ALA A 23 0.89 -6.60 -0.13
C ALA A 23 2.33 -6.12 0.12
N ALA A 24 2.66 -5.94 1.40
CA ALA A 24 3.96 -5.47 1.84
C ALA A 24 4.39 -6.11 3.16
N ILE A 25 5.70 -6.17 3.39
CA ILE A 25 6.32 -6.48 4.68
C ILE A 25 7.31 -5.37 5.00
N TRP A 26 7.10 -4.69 6.12
CA TRP A 26 8.08 -3.78 6.70
C TRP A 26 9.10 -4.58 7.49
N VAL A 27 10.38 -4.40 7.18
CA VAL A 27 11.52 -4.95 7.91
C VAL A 27 12.13 -3.82 8.71
N ASN A 28 11.87 -3.81 10.02
CA ASN A 28 12.43 -2.82 10.94
C ASN A 28 13.82 -3.27 11.41
N ASP A 29 14.84 -2.85 10.68
CA ASP A 29 16.25 -3.06 11.03
C ASP A 29 16.87 -1.88 11.80
N ASN A 30 16.04 -0.91 12.22
CA ASN A 30 16.43 0.35 12.86
C ASN A 30 17.36 1.26 12.03
N GLN A 31 17.51 1.02 10.72
CA GLN A 31 18.26 1.90 9.82
C GLN A 31 17.35 2.88 9.08
N ILE A 32 17.92 4.00 8.62
CA ILE A 32 17.18 5.03 7.87
C ILE A 32 17.54 4.89 6.39
N TYR A 33 16.53 4.91 5.53
CA TYR A 33 16.67 4.81 4.08
C TYR A 33 16.04 6.03 3.39
N ILE A 34 16.62 6.47 2.28
CA ILE A 34 16.22 7.70 1.58
C ILE A 34 14.78 7.61 1.05
N ASP A 35 14.39 6.47 0.48
CA ASP A 35 13.12 6.27 -0.21
C ASP A 35 12.15 5.35 0.55
N GLN A 36 12.18 5.39 1.89
CA GLN A 36 11.23 4.63 2.71
C GLN A 36 9.81 5.24 2.65
N PRO A 37 8.76 4.45 2.97
CA PRO A 37 7.41 4.99 3.10
C PRO A 37 7.36 6.17 4.07
N ILE A 38 6.59 7.21 3.71
CA ILE A 38 6.62 8.51 4.37
C ILE A 38 6.18 8.48 5.84
N ASN A 39 5.49 7.42 6.25
CA ASN A 39 4.97 7.24 7.60
C ASN A 39 5.80 6.26 8.45
N LEU A 40 6.98 5.85 7.97
CA LEU A 40 7.96 5.08 8.73
C LEU A 40 9.16 5.97 9.02
N THR A 41 9.79 5.78 10.18
CA THR A 41 11.01 6.51 10.58
C THR A 41 12.28 5.68 10.38
N ASN A 42 12.17 4.37 10.21
CA ASN A 42 13.27 3.44 9.96
C ASN A 42 12.78 2.17 9.25
N GLY A 43 13.73 1.33 8.85
CA GLY A 43 13.50 0.10 8.12
C GLY A 43 13.14 0.32 6.66
N PHE A 44 12.95 -0.78 5.96
CA PHE A 44 12.58 -0.79 4.55
C PHE A 44 11.36 -1.68 4.32
N VAL A 45 10.69 -1.48 3.18
CA VAL A 45 9.51 -2.27 2.82
C VAL A 45 9.82 -3.13 1.60
N ILE A 46 9.51 -4.41 1.70
CA ILE A 46 9.47 -5.32 0.56
C ILE A 46 8.01 -5.49 0.17
N SER A 47 7.69 -5.15 -1.08
CA SER A 47 6.34 -5.30 -1.64
C SER A 47 6.28 -6.45 -2.66
N GLY A 48 5.08 -6.95 -2.90
CA GLY A 48 4.83 -8.02 -3.85
C GLY A 48 3.33 -8.20 -4.09
N HIS A 49 2.97 -8.98 -5.12
CA HIS A 49 1.56 -9.19 -5.45
C HIS A 49 0.76 -9.71 -4.23
N ARG A 50 1.31 -10.70 -3.50
CA ARG A 50 0.72 -11.33 -2.31
C ARG A 50 1.78 -11.53 -1.22
N HIS A 51 1.39 -11.67 0.05
CA HIS A 51 2.36 -11.90 1.14
C HIS A 51 3.19 -13.17 0.93
N CYS A 52 2.62 -14.23 0.33
CA CYS A 52 3.36 -15.46 0.01
C CYS A 52 4.55 -15.23 -0.93
N CYS A 53 4.42 -14.33 -1.91
CA CYS A 53 5.52 -13.96 -2.81
C CYS A 53 6.67 -13.28 -2.04
N ILE A 54 6.33 -12.48 -1.03
CA ILE A 54 7.31 -11.72 -0.24
C ILE A 54 8.01 -12.65 0.76
N PHE A 55 7.30 -13.63 1.34
CA PHE A 55 7.91 -14.59 2.27
C PHE A 55 9.04 -15.40 1.65
N GLU A 56 8.95 -15.71 0.35
CA GLU A 56 10.05 -16.36 -0.37
C GLU A 56 11.30 -15.47 -0.39
N ILE A 57 11.15 -14.16 -0.60
CA ILE A 57 12.25 -13.18 -0.55
C ILE A 57 12.84 -13.14 0.87
N ILE A 58 11.99 -12.97 1.89
CA ILE A 58 12.42 -12.98 3.30
C ILE A 58 13.25 -14.23 3.62
N SER A 59 12.80 -15.41 3.16
CA SER A 59 13.50 -16.68 3.36
C SER A 59 14.84 -16.73 2.62
N LYS A 60 14.88 -16.38 1.33
CA LYS A 60 16.11 -16.45 0.51
C LYS A 60 17.20 -15.50 1.00
N PHE A 61 16.82 -14.32 1.47
CA PHE A 61 17.74 -13.32 1.99
C PHE A 61 18.02 -13.46 3.49
N HIS A 62 17.50 -14.52 4.14
CA HIS A 62 17.71 -14.80 5.57
C HIS A 62 17.35 -13.62 6.48
N ILE A 63 16.30 -12.88 6.13
CA ILE A 63 15.84 -11.74 6.91
C ILE A 63 15.16 -12.27 8.18
N ASP A 64 15.52 -11.72 9.35
CA ASP A 64 14.92 -12.12 10.61
C ASP A 64 13.43 -11.74 10.64
N LYS A 65 12.58 -12.76 10.71
CA LYS A 65 11.12 -12.61 10.78
C LYS A 65 10.66 -11.83 12.01
N LYS A 66 11.46 -11.76 13.08
CA LYS A 66 11.14 -10.94 14.26
C LYS A 66 11.15 -9.44 13.97
N LEU A 67 11.89 -9.03 12.93
CA LEU A 67 11.93 -7.63 12.46
C LEU A 67 10.79 -7.32 11.48
N CYS A 68 10.01 -8.33 11.07
CA CYS A 68 9.05 -8.20 10.00
C CYS A 68 7.63 -7.93 10.52
N LYS A 69 7.00 -6.85 10.02
CA LYS A 69 5.57 -6.57 10.20
C LYS A 69 4.87 -6.64 8.84
N GLN A 70 3.81 -7.44 8.76
CA GLN A 70 3.01 -7.59 7.54
C GLN A 70 2.02 -6.43 7.40
N GLY A 71 1.81 -5.97 6.17
CA GLY A 71 0.94 -4.85 5.86
C GLY A 71 0.77 -4.67 4.35
N PHE A 72 0.56 -3.43 3.93
CA PHE A 72 0.26 -3.05 2.55
C PHE A 72 0.89 -1.70 2.21
N LEU A 73 1.26 -1.51 0.94
CA LEU A 73 1.75 -0.24 0.42
C LEU A 73 0.61 0.50 -0.29
N THR A 74 0.53 1.82 -0.15
CA THR A 74 -0.51 2.65 -0.77
C THR A 74 0.00 3.54 -1.89
N SER A 75 -0.92 4.10 -2.69
CA SER A 75 -0.63 5.07 -3.75
C SER A 75 -0.01 6.38 -3.25
N ASN A 76 -0.09 6.64 -1.94
CA ASN A 76 0.49 7.81 -1.29
C ASN A 76 1.85 7.51 -0.61
N ASN A 77 2.50 6.40 -0.99
CA ASN A 77 3.77 5.96 -0.40
C ASN A 77 3.68 5.76 1.13
N ARG A 78 2.56 5.21 1.62
CA ARG A 78 2.41 4.83 3.03
C ARG A 78 2.45 3.31 3.17
N PHE A 79 3.08 2.85 4.25
CA PHE A 79 2.92 1.48 4.72
C PHE A 79 1.79 1.45 5.75
N LEU A 80 0.75 0.68 5.49
CA LEU A 80 -0.33 0.45 6.44
C LEU A 80 -0.19 -0.95 7.01
N ASP A 81 -0.41 -1.09 8.31
CA ASP A 81 -0.63 -2.43 8.84
C ASP A 81 -1.99 -2.99 8.40
N ARG A 82 -2.26 -4.25 8.75
CA ARG A 82 -3.45 -4.94 8.26
C ARG A 82 -4.76 -4.29 8.69
N GLU A 83 -4.81 -3.65 9.86
CA GLU A 83 -6.04 -3.03 10.34
C GLU A 83 -6.29 -1.69 9.65
N GLU A 84 -5.26 -0.86 9.57
CA GLU A 84 -5.32 0.40 8.81
C GLU A 84 -5.66 0.14 7.34
N ALA A 85 -5.07 -0.91 6.77
CA ALA A 85 -5.33 -1.35 5.41
C ALA A 85 -6.78 -1.81 5.22
N MET A 86 -7.37 -2.58 6.14
CA MET A 86 -8.79 -2.99 6.05
C MET A 86 -9.72 -1.77 6.06
N ARG A 87 -9.47 -0.80 6.96
CA ARG A 87 -10.27 0.44 7.03
C ARG A 87 -10.21 1.22 5.72
N LEU A 88 -9.02 1.35 5.14
CA LEU A 88 -8.85 2.00 3.83
C LEU A 88 -9.52 1.19 2.71
N ALA A 89 -9.29 -0.12 2.65
CA ALA A 89 -9.83 -1.00 1.61
C ALA A 89 -11.36 -0.93 1.57
N ARG A 90 -12.03 -0.99 2.72
CA ARG A 90 -13.49 -0.85 2.82
C ARG A 90 -13.96 0.52 2.37
N LYS A 91 -13.30 1.59 2.84
CA LYS A 91 -13.62 2.97 2.44
C LYS A 91 -13.53 3.16 0.92
N MET A 92 -12.57 2.48 0.28
CA MET A 92 -12.30 2.58 -1.15
C MET A 92 -12.99 1.51 -2.00
N GLY A 93 -13.75 0.59 -1.38
CA GLY A 93 -14.38 -0.54 -2.07
C GLY A 93 -13.39 -1.53 -2.70
N GLN A 94 -12.18 -1.66 -2.15
CA GLN A 94 -11.13 -2.58 -2.64
C GLN A 94 -11.24 -4.01 -2.09
N VAL A 95 -12.17 -4.27 -1.17
CA VAL A 95 -12.37 -5.61 -0.62
C VAL A 95 -13.23 -6.42 -1.59
N TYR A 96 -12.62 -7.39 -2.27
CA TYR A 96 -13.29 -8.27 -3.23
C TYR A 96 -14.17 -9.31 -2.52
N LYS A 97 -13.65 -9.92 -1.46
CA LYS A 97 -14.35 -10.91 -0.66
C LYS A 97 -14.07 -10.67 0.81
N GLU A 98 -15.09 -10.34 1.59
CA GLU A 98 -14.93 -10.28 3.04
C GLU A 98 -14.78 -11.69 3.58
N THR A 99 -13.61 -11.99 4.14
CA THR A 99 -13.44 -13.15 5.00
C THR A 99 -14.17 -12.87 6.32
N MET A 100 -14.87 -13.87 6.87
CA MET A 100 -15.86 -13.71 7.95
C MET A 100 -15.28 -13.30 9.33
N LYS A 101 -14.02 -12.87 9.41
CA LYS A 101 -13.33 -12.52 10.65
C LYS A 101 -12.51 -11.23 10.53
N ASP A 102 -12.91 -10.28 11.37
CA ASP A 102 -12.06 -9.35 12.14
C ASP A 102 -11.16 -8.40 11.35
N ASP A 103 -11.57 -7.14 11.23
CA ASP A 103 -10.82 -5.86 11.03
C ASP A 103 -9.40 -5.85 10.43
N THR A 104 -8.98 -6.89 9.72
CA THR A 104 -7.62 -7.25 9.36
C THR A 104 -7.63 -7.66 7.90
N LEU A 105 -6.87 -6.95 7.07
CA LEU A 105 -6.80 -7.24 5.66
C LEU A 105 -5.79 -8.36 5.37
N PHE A 106 -6.23 -9.38 4.63
CA PHE A 106 -5.40 -10.38 3.99
C PHE A 106 -5.22 -10.05 2.50
N SER A 107 -4.12 -10.50 1.90
CA SER A 107 -3.87 -10.21 0.48
C SER A 107 -4.93 -10.85 -0.44
N GLU A 108 -5.53 -11.94 0.01
CA GLU A 108 -6.65 -12.68 -0.60
C GLU A 108 -7.97 -11.88 -0.59
N ASP A 109 -8.08 -10.85 0.24
CA ASP A 109 -9.28 -10.02 0.27
C ASP A 109 -9.26 -8.94 -0.84
N LEU A 110 -8.10 -8.66 -1.46
CA LEU A 110 -7.92 -7.65 -2.52
C LEU A 110 -8.02 -8.19 -3.95
N TYR A 111 -7.80 -9.49 -4.16
CA TYR A 111 -7.74 -10.14 -5.47
C TYR A 111 -8.56 -11.43 -5.49
#